data_AF-A0A3A8MVY1-F1
#
_entry.id   AF-A0A3A8MVY1-F1
#
_cell.length_a   1.000
_cell.length_b   1.000
_cell.length_c   1.000
_cell.angle_alpha   90.00
_cell.angle_beta   90.00
_cell.angle_gamma   90.00
#
_symmetry.space_group_name_H-M   'P 1'
#
loop_
_entity.id
_entity.type
_entity.pdbx_description
1 polymer ?
#
loop_
_entity_poly.entity_id
_entity_poly.type
_entity_poly.pdbx_seq_one_letter_code
_entity_poly.pdbx_strand_id
1 'polypeptide(L)'
;MNAAAERAGLRVVDNPDDAALALVDLTAPGCGPAVVELLTSLNGPHLTLLALVSPDPRGFAAVDTLRPTDILTHQGLPHELTWRLQRAAERHREREEQARSQTDLALLLELTADYAESSDVEALLHGVTRRLAEQLDIARATLVMLGGGADEGIIVAASDDPGLKDLRIDLARYPEIREVVRTGKPVVMQEAATHPLLGDLERRAVAARGIHAIAALPLPIRGEVRGVLLLRAAGRRRAFSAREIDFLTTVAHATAVALRSASVLQSVQTARLAAEEKAASFKPYQLFFAHVSEGVAILDDKAGVLSLNPSGAQMLDTPANEARGKHLHQITQPLDENVLMELVTSASRGEARSGVDVEVRTPAGRCLTLSMSAAPLRDEDAATILSFRDVTHARKLEDELRNTKDFLERLIDSSVDAIIAADLKGRIILFNKGAEAMCGYSAAEAQEKLTVLELYPPGVAQRVMAQLRGPELGGRGRLSLIREELVHRSGERVPVNMTASIVYEGGRESFSVGIFTDLRDRMQLERKLSDVENRLEESEKSAVIVALAGTAAHELNQPLTSVMGYAELLKRKLKEDDFAWRPVDIIYREAERMAEIVRKIGKITRYEVKSYVGAQQILDLDKASSHEE
;
A
#
# COMPACT_ATOMS: atom_id res chain seq x y z
N MET A 1 51.65 29.48 71.76
CA MET A 1 50.78 30.48 72.44
C MET A 1 51.13 30.69 73.92
N ASN A 2 51.33 29.65 74.75
CA ASN A 2 51.67 29.83 76.17
C ASN A 2 52.87 30.76 76.44
N ALA A 3 53.96 30.65 75.67
CA ALA A 3 55.14 31.51 75.82
C ALA A 3 54.91 32.99 75.43
N ALA A 4 53.84 33.29 74.68
CA ALA A 4 53.45 34.67 74.33
C ALA A 4 52.50 35.25 75.41
N ALA A 5 51.60 34.43 75.95
CA ALA A 5 50.75 34.80 77.07
C ALA A 5 51.55 35.06 78.36
N GLU A 6 52.56 34.23 78.66
CA GLU A 6 53.46 34.45 79.81
C GLU A 6 54.27 35.76 79.68
N ARG A 7 54.73 36.10 78.47
CA ARG A 7 55.43 37.38 78.21
C ARG A 7 54.53 38.60 78.39
N ALA A 8 53.23 38.44 78.22
CA ALA A 8 52.22 39.48 78.44
C ALA A 8 51.71 39.53 79.90
N GLY A 9 52.28 38.74 80.81
CA GLY A 9 51.88 38.68 82.22
C GLY A 9 50.54 37.98 82.47
N LEU A 10 50.01 37.25 81.48
CA LEU A 10 48.73 36.57 81.56
C LEU A 10 48.89 35.15 82.11
N ARG A 11 47.99 34.76 83.02
CA ARG A 11 47.94 33.40 83.56
C ARG A 11 46.89 32.59 82.79
N VAL A 12 47.36 31.71 81.91
CA VAL A 12 46.52 30.81 81.14
C VAL A 12 46.15 29.61 82.03
N VAL A 13 44.85 29.44 82.29
CA VAL A 13 44.34 28.37 83.17
C VAL A 13 44.00 27.10 82.39
N ASP A 14 43.66 27.23 81.10
CA ASP A 14 43.28 26.14 80.20
C ASP A 14 43.80 26.35 78.76
N ASN A 15 43.76 25.30 77.93
CA ASN A 15 44.29 25.32 76.57
C ASN A 15 43.70 26.48 75.73
N PRO A 16 44.52 27.44 75.27
CA PRO A 16 44.01 28.67 74.66
C PRO A 16 43.36 28.47 73.28
N ASP A 17 43.63 27.35 72.61
CA ASP A 17 43.07 27.05 71.28
C ASP A 17 41.59 26.59 71.32
N ASP A 18 41.08 26.18 72.48
CA ASP A 18 39.71 25.65 72.69
C ASP A 18 38.91 26.49 73.71
N ALA A 19 39.41 27.70 74.02
CA ALA A 19 38.80 28.54 75.04
C ALA A 19 37.48 29.16 74.54
N ALA A 20 36.35 28.77 75.16
CA ALA A 20 35.05 29.40 74.93
C ALA A 20 34.94 30.81 75.52
N LEU A 21 35.76 31.08 76.55
CA LEU A 21 35.69 32.27 77.37
C LEU A 21 37.10 32.71 77.79
N ALA A 22 37.42 33.98 77.61
CA ALA A 22 38.67 34.58 78.07
C ALA A 22 38.38 35.68 79.08
N LEU A 23 38.90 35.54 80.31
CA LEU A 23 38.91 36.59 81.31
C LEU A 23 40.28 37.28 81.28
N VAL A 24 40.28 38.60 81.07
CA VAL A 24 41.49 39.40 80.94
C VAL A 24 41.53 40.41 82.06
N ASP A 25 42.58 40.37 82.88
CA ASP A 25 42.80 41.33 83.95
C ASP A 25 43.61 42.53 83.46
N LEU A 26 42.94 43.64 83.16
CA LEU A 26 43.56 44.88 82.72
C LEU A 26 44.10 45.73 83.88
N THR A 27 43.93 45.28 85.12
CA THR A 27 44.46 45.97 86.32
C THR A 27 45.90 45.55 86.64
N ALA A 28 46.39 44.45 86.06
CA ALA A 28 47.73 43.94 86.27
C ALA A 28 48.81 44.81 85.58
N PRO A 29 49.95 45.09 86.24
CA PRO A 29 51.02 45.91 85.66
C PRO A 29 51.67 45.19 84.46
N GLY A 30 51.62 45.82 83.29
CA GLY A 30 52.15 45.26 82.03
C GLY A 30 51.09 44.92 80.97
N CYS A 31 49.80 45.08 81.25
CA CYS A 31 48.72 44.91 80.27
C CYS A 31 48.72 46.06 79.23
N GLY A 32 49.56 45.93 78.21
CA GLY A 32 49.70 46.87 77.10
C GLY A 32 49.27 46.27 75.74
N PRO A 33 49.83 46.78 74.61
CA PRO A 33 49.49 46.34 73.24
C PRO A 33 49.64 44.84 72.98
N ALA A 34 50.53 44.17 73.70
CA ALA A 34 50.79 42.73 73.55
C ALA A 34 49.58 41.85 73.92
N VAL A 35 48.73 42.27 74.85
CA VAL A 35 47.49 41.56 75.20
C VAL A 35 46.46 41.69 74.08
N VAL A 36 46.37 42.86 73.46
CA VAL A 36 45.50 43.11 72.30
C VAL A 36 45.93 42.24 71.11
N GLU A 37 47.23 42.16 70.82
CA GLU A 37 47.78 41.34 69.74
C GLU A 37 47.51 39.84 69.96
N LEU A 38 47.68 39.35 71.19
CA LEU A 38 47.35 37.97 71.57
C LEU A 38 45.86 37.67 71.39
N LEU A 39 44.96 38.55 71.87
CA LEU A 39 43.51 38.37 71.74
C LEU A 39 43.03 38.44 70.28
N THR A 40 43.69 39.26 69.45
CA THR A 40 43.42 39.32 68.01
C THR A 40 43.85 38.03 67.31
N SER A 41 44.93 37.38 67.78
CA SER A 41 45.38 36.07 67.27
C SER A 41 44.51 34.90 67.77
N LEU A 42 43.81 35.07 68.88
CA LEU A 42 42.88 34.11 69.50
C LEU A 42 41.46 34.15 68.87
N ASN A 43 41.26 34.85 67.76
CA ASN A 43 39.99 34.99 67.05
C ASN A 43 39.51 33.64 66.46
N GLY A 44 39.12 32.71 67.33
CA GLY A 44 38.04 31.79 67.03
C GLY A 44 36.74 32.59 66.93
N PRO A 45 35.83 32.28 65.99
CA PRO A 45 34.65 33.10 65.67
C PRO A 45 33.67 33.33 66.83
N HIS A 46 33.87 32.69 67.99
CA HIS A 46 32.92 32.68 69.10
C HIS A 46 33.54 32.97 70.49
N LEU A 47 34.82 33.35 70.60
CA LEU A 47 35.44 33.62 71.91
C LEU A 47 34.71 34.74 72.66
N THR A 48 34.24 34.46 73.89
CA THR A 48 33.58 35.46 74.73
C THR A 48 34.58 36.13 75.68
N LEU A 49 34.85 37.41 75.46
CA LEU A 49 35.83 38.19 76.24
C LEU A 49 35.18 38.91 77.44
N LEU A 50 35.71 38.67 78.64
CA LEU A 50 35.41 39.42 79.87
C LEU A 50 36.65 40.22 80.29
N ALA A 51 36.49 41.51 80.55
CA ALA A 51 37.60 42.37 81.00
C ALA A 51 37.42 42.82 82.46
N LEU A 52 38.44 42.61 83.29
CA LEU A 52 38.53 43.18 84.63
C LEU A 52 39.29 44.51 84.57
N VAL A 53 38.68 45.56 85.11
CA VAL A 53 39.09 46.95 84.92
C VAL A 53 39.13 47.70 86.25
N SER A 54 40.08 48.63 86.39
CA SER A 54 40.14 49.54 87.54
C SER A 54 39.00 50.56 87.47
N PRO A 55 38.29 50.87 88.57
CA PRO A 55 37.18 51.82 88.58
C PRO A 55 37.66 53.29 88.52
N ASP A 56 38.51 53.61 87.54
CA ASP A 56 39.02 54.95 87.26
C ASP A 56 38.92 55.26 85.75
N PRO A 57 38.97 56.55 85.35
CA PRO A 57 38.84 56.93 83.93
C PRO A 57 39.90 56.32 83.01
N ARG A 58 41.07 55.92 83.53
CA ARG A 58 42.15 55.31 82.73
C ARG A 58 41.87 53.83 82.47
N GLY A 59 41.31 53.13 83.44
CA GLY A 59 40.89 51.74 83.30
C GLY A 59 39.81 51.58 82.23
N PHE A 60 38.76 52.40 82.27
CA PHE A 60 37.69 52.33 81.28
C PHE A 60 38.14 52.73 79.87
N ALA A 61 39.13 53.63 79.72
CA ALA A 61 39.69 53.97 78.40
C ALA A 61 40.40 52.77 77.71
N ALA A 62 40.93 51.81 78.48
CA ALA A 62 41.55 50.59 77.93
C ALA A 62 40.54 49.55 77.41
N VAL A 63 39.26 49.71 77.73
CA VAL A 63 38.17 48.80 77.31
C VAL A 63 37.78 49.03 75.86
N ASP A 64 37.77 50.29 75.41
CA ASP A 64 37.31 50.66 74.07
C ASP A 64 38.12 50.00 72.94
N THR A 65 39.39 49.71 73.19
CA THR A 65 40.28 49.01 72.25
C THR A 65 40.01 47.50 72.16
N LEU A 66 39.49 46.88 73.22
CA LEU A 66 39.31 45.43 73.32
C LEU A 66 37.87 44.98 73.03
N ARG A 67 36.89 45.90 73.15
CA ARG A 67 35.45 45.63 72.99
C ARG A 67 35.01 44.32 73.67
N PRO A 68 35.25 44.16 74.98
CA PRO A 68 34.82 42.96 75.69
C PRO A 68 33.30 42.79 75.63
N THR A 69 32.86 41.54 75.71
CA THR A 69 31.43 41.21 75.77
C THR A 69 30.81 41.71 77.07
N ASP A 70 31.60 41.77 78.15
CA ASP A 70 31.17 42.32 79.43
C ASP A 70 32.38 42.77 80.29
N ILE A 71 32.15 43.66 81.27
CA ILE A 71 33.20 44.33 82.07
C ILE A 71 32.97 44.11 83.56
N LEU A 72 34.05 43.87 84.29
CA LEU A 72 34.11 43.70 85.73
C LEU A 72 34.99 44.77 86.37
N THR A 73 34.67 45.17 87.61
CA THR A 73 35.58 45.98 88.44
C THR A 73 36.02 45.19 89.67
N HIS A 74 37.22 45.46 90.18
CA HIS A 74 37.80 44.70 91.30
C HIS A 74 36.96 44.76 92.59
N GLN A 75 36.09 45.77 92.75
CA GLN A 75 35.23 45.92 93.92
C GLN A 75 34.02 44.96 93.95
N GLY A 76 33.53 44.50 92.79
CA GLY A 76 32.34 43.60 92.68
C GLY A 76 32.68 42.11 92.49
N LEU A 77 33.97 41.78 92.39
CA LEU A 77 34.49 40.49 91.94
C LEU A 77 34.01 39.25 92.73
N PRO A 78 33.93 39.27 94.07
CA PRO A 78 33.66 38.06 94.85
C PRO A 78 32.26 37.46 94.66
N HIS A 79 31.27 38.26 94.24
CA HIS A 79 29.87 37.81 94.08
C HIS A 79 29.37 37.89 92.63
N GLU A 80 29.87 38.83 91.81
CA GLU A 80 29.38 39.00 90.42
C GLU A 80 30.07 38.08 89.40
N LEU A 81 31.32 37.69 89.66
CA LEU A 81 32.15 36.97 88.69
C LEU A 81 31.49 35.64 88.28
N THR A 82 31.03 34.84 89.25
CA THR A 82 30.41 33.53 88.98
C THR A 82 29.19 33.66 88.07
N TRP A 83 28.32 34.64 88.33
CA TRP A 83 27.11 34.86 87.53
C TRP A 83 27.42 35.32 86.11
N ARG A 84 28.40 36.23 85.95
CA ARG A 84 28.80 36.71 84.62
C ARG A 84 29.52 35.64 83.81
N LEU A 85 30.35 34.81 84.45
CA LEU A 85 30.97 33.65 83.80
C LEU A 85 29.92 32.63 83.35
N GLN A 86 28.94 32.31 84.20
CA GLN A 86 27.83 31.41 83.84
C GLN A 86 27.04 31.95 82.65
N ARG A 87 26.65 33.23 82.68
CA ARG A 87 25.87 33.85 81.60
C ARG A 87 26.66 33.98 80.30
N ALA A 88 27.96 34.24 80.37
CA ALA A 88 28.83 34.30 79.21
C ALA A 88 29.02 32.91 78.59
N ALA A 89 29.16 31.87 79.40
CA ALA A 89 29.19 30.48 78.94
C ALA A 89 27.86 30.04 78.32
N GLU A 90 26.71 30.42 78.90
CA GLU A 90 25.38 30.17 78.33
C GLU A 90 25.23 30.82 76.94
N ARG A 91 25.54 32.11 76.81
CA ARG A 91 25.48 32.82 75.52
C ARG A 91 26.40 32.24 74.47
N HIS A 92 27.59 31.79 74.86
CA HIS A 92 28.50 31.13 73.94
C HIS A 92 27.89 29.84 73.42
N ARG A 93 27.36 28.98 74.30
CA ARG A 93 26.66 27.74 73.91
C ARG A 93 25.47 28.02 73.00
N GLU A 94 24.64 29.03 73.31
CA GLU A 94 23.51 29.44 72.47
C GLU A 94 23.96 29.86 71.06
N ARG A 95 25.06 30.62 70.95
CA ARG A 95 25.61 31.05 69.66
C ARG A 95 26.19 29.88 68.87
N GLU A 96 26.92 28.98 69.52
CA GLU A 96 27.42 27.77 68.87
C GLU A 96 26.27 26.90 68.37
N GLU A 97 25.22 26.74 69.18
CA GLU A 97 24.04 25.98 68.81
C GLU A 97 23.33 26.62 67.62
N GLN A 98 23.16 27.95 67.62
CA GLN A 98 22.57 28.69 66.53
C GLN A 98 23.41 28.62 65.24
N ALA A 99 24.74 28.79 65.35
CA ALA A 99 25.65 28.71 64.20
C ALA A 99 25.59 27.32 63.55
N ARG A 100 25.63 26.25 64.37
CA ARG A 100 25.43 24.89 63.88
C ARG A 100 24.06 24.74 63.22
N SER A 101 23.00 25.36 63.77
CA SER A 101 21.63 25.20 63.23
C SER A 101 21.45 25.89 61.89
N GLN A 102 22.16 27.00 61.69
CA GLN A 102 22.23 27.65 60.39
C GLN A 102 22.97 26.79 59.37
N THR A 103 24.08 26.15 59.75
CA THR A 103 24.80 25.21 58.87
C THR A 103 23.93 24.01 58.48
N ASP A 104 23.27 23.38 59.46
CA ASP A 104 22.35 22.27 59.21
C ASP A 104 21.21 22.68 58.26
N LEU A 105 20.59 23.84 58.48
CA LEU A 105 19.53 24.36 57.63
C LEU A 105 20.04 24.66 56.21
N ALA A 106 21.23 25.24 56.07
CA ALA A 106 21.84 25.51 54.77
C ALA A 106 22.07 24.22 53.98
N LEU A 107 22.61 23.16 54.62
CA LEU A 107 22.77 21.86 53.96
C LEU A 107 21.41 21.27 53.56
N LEU A 108 20.39 21.33 54.43
CA LEU A 108 19.06 20.85 54.08
C LEU A 108 18.51 21.56 52.85
N LEU A 109 18.63 22.89 52.79
CA LEU A 109 18.16 23.67 51.65
C LEU A 109 18.90 23.31 50.36
N GLU A 110 20.24 23.19 50.42
CA GLU A 110 21.05 22.76 49.27
C GLU A 110 20.65 21.36 48.77
N LEU A 111 20.52 20.38 49.68
CA LEU A 111 20.10 19.02 49.30
C LEU A 111 18.68 19.02 48.69
N THR A 112 17.76 19.83 49.22
CA THR A 112 16.41 19.93 48.66
C THR A 112 16.37 20.64 47.31
N ALA A 113 17.27 21.59 47.05
CA ALA A 113 17.42 22.22 45.75
C ALA A 113 17.96 21.23 44.71
N ASP A 114 19.00 20.46 45.08
CA ASP A 114 19.54 19.39 44.23
C ASP A 114 18.47 18.33 43.90
N TYR A 115 17.56 18.05 44.84
CA TYR A 115 16.41 17.16 44.60
C TYR A 115 15.44 17.66 43.54
N ALA A 116 15.26 18.97 43.42
CA ALA A 116 14.36 19.57 42.45
C ALA A 116 15.00 19.70 41.07
N GLU A 117 16.31 19.90 41.00
CA GLU A 117 17.03 20.13 39.74
C GLU A 117 17.48 18.85 39.05
N SER A 118 17.77 17.78 39.79
CA SER A 118 18.28 16.55 39.17
C SER A 118 17.17 15.71 38.55
N SER A 119 17.23 15.52 37.24
CA SER A 119 16.49 14.47 36.52
C SER A 119 17.13 13.09 36.65
N ASP A 120 18.37 13.03 37.15
CA ASP A 120 19.12 11.80 37.36
C ASP A 120 19.09 11.40 38.84
N VAL A 121 18.31 10.35 39.11
CA VAL A 121 18.14 9.79 40.46
C VAL A 121 19.48 9.26 40.99
N GLU A 122 20.33 8.71 40.14
CA GLU A 122 21.57 8.08 40.55
C GLU A 122 22.59 9.13 41.01
N ALA A 123 22.82 10.15 40.18
CA ALA A 123 23.72 11.25 40.52
C ALA A 123 23.29 11.97 41.81
N LEU A 124 21.98 12.13 42.00
CA LEU A 124 21.39 12.72 43.19
C LEU A 124 21.69 11.89 44.44
N LEU A 125 21.46 10.57 44.44
CA LEU A 125 21.66 9.73 45.62
C LEU A 125 23.13 9.62 46.04
N HIS A 126 24.05 9.59 45.07
CA HIS A 126 25.47 9.62 45.35
C HIS A 126 25.93 10.98 45.90
N GLY A 127 25.41 12.09 45.34
CA GLY A 127 25.68 13.43 45.85
C GLY A 127 25.27 13.61 47.31
N VAL A 128 24.08 13.13 47.69
CA VAL A 128 23.58 13.18 49.07
C VAL A 128 24.47 12.39 50.02
N THR A 129 24.77 11.12 49.70
CA THR A 129 25.57 10.27 50.60
C THR A 129 26.98 10.83 50.78
N ARG A 130 27.60 11.33 49.71
CA ARG A 130 28.90 11.99 49.77
C ARG A 130 28.90 13.24 50.66
N ARG A 131 27.96 14.17 50.45
CA ARG A 131 27.89 15.41 51.24
C ARG A 131 27.60 15.14 52.72
N LEU A 132 26.74 14.18 53.02
CA LEU A 132 26.50 13.75 54.39
C LEU A 132 27.77 13.16 55.03
N ALA A 133 28.56 12.42 54.27
CA ALA A 133 29.82 11.88 54.77
C ALA A 133 30.86 12.98 55.06
N GLU A 134 30.99 13.94 54.15
CA GLU A 134 31.92 15.06 54.27
C GLU A 134 31.54 16.02 55.43
N GLN A 135 30.28 16.43 55.53
CA GLN A 135 29.85 17.40 56.56
C GLN A 135 29.80 16.82 57.97
N LEU A 136 29.47 15.54 58.10
CA LEU A 136 29.42 14.86 59.39
C LEU A 136 30.74 14.18 59.74
N ASP A 137 31.80 14.29 58.94
CA ASP A 137 33.09 13.62 59.21
C ASP A 137 32.89 12.13 59.61
N ILE A 138 32.05 11.43 58.83
CA ILE A 138 31.75 10.00 59.04
C ILE A 138 32.46 9.18 57.97
N ALA A 139 32.79 7.93 58.32
CA ALA A 139 33.53 7.06 57.42
C ALA A 139 32.73 6.64 56.19
N ARG A 140 31.42 6.42 56.36
CA ARG A 140 30.55 5.97 55.26
C ARG A 140 29.10 6.35 55.48
N ALA A 141 28.46 6.88 54.43
CA ALA A 141 27.02 6.92 54.27
C ALA A 141 26.59 6.00 53.13
N THR A 142 25.52 5.25 53.31
CA THR A 142 25.00 4.29 52.33
C THR A 142 23.49 4.34 52.28
N LEU A 143 22.93 4.45 51.09
CA LEU A 143 21.49 4.33 50.86
C LEU A 143 21.17 2.92 50.36
N VAL A 144 20.26 2.27 51.07
CA VAL A 144 19.77 0.92 50.76
C VAL A 144 18.30 1.01 50.40
N MET A 145 17.92 0.54 49.23
CA MET A 145 16.51 0.36 48.84
C MET A 145 16.06 -1.07 49.10
N LEU A 146 14.85 -1.22 49.63
CA LEU A 146 14.30 -2.52 50.01
C LEU A 146 13.47 -3.08 48.85
N GLY A 147 13.65 -4.36 48.55
CA GLY A 147 12.87 -5.06 47.53
C GLY A 147 11.41 -5.31 47.97
N GLY A 148 10.63 -5.95 47.10
CA GLY A 148 9.27 -6.40 47.44
C GLY A 148 9.22 -7.53 48.48
N GLY A 149 10.35 -8.21 48.72
CA GLY A 149 10.53 -9.22 49.77
C GLY A 149 11.24 -8.66 50.99
N ALA A 150 10.88 -9.15 52.19
CA ALA A 150 11.28 -8.57 53.48
C ALA A 150 12.76 -8.79 53.88
N ASP A 151 13.52 -9.61 53.14
CA ASP A 151 14.85 -10.07 53.54
C ASP A 151 16.00 -9.65 52.59
N GLU A 152 15.72 -8.89 51.52
CA GLU A 152 16.74 -8.42 50.57
C GLU A 152 16.72 -6.89 50.40
N GLY A 153 17.91 -6.29 50.37
CA GLY A 153 18.14 -4.89 50.07
C GLY A 153 19.12 -4.71 48.90
N ILE A 154 19.06 -3.56 48.23
CA ILE A 154 19.98 -3.16 47.17
C ILE A 154 20.65 -1.86 47.58
N ILE A 155 21.98 -1.82 47.54
CA ILE A 155 22.72 -0.57 47.73
C ILE A 155 22.57 0.28 46.47
N VAL A 156 21.93 1.44 46.60
CA VAL A 156 21.72 2.38 45.49
C VAL A 156 22.74 3.50 45.47
N ALA A 157 23.35 3.82 46.61
CA ALA A 157 24.46 4.77 46.69
C ALA A 157 25.31 4.52 47.93
N ALA A 158 26.61 4.75 47.81
CA ALA A 158 27.55 4.80 48.93
C ALA A 158 28.51 5.99 48.74
N SER A 159 28.93 6.61 49.85
CA SER A 159 29.76 7.83 49.82
C SER A 159 31.23 7.57 49.46
N ASP A 160 31.73 6.36 49.74
CA ASP A 160 33.17 6.03 49.70
C ASP A 160 33.55 5.05 48.59
N ASP A 161 32.61 4.27 48.07
CA ASP A 161 32.84 3.30 47.01
C ASP A 161 31.66 3.25 46.02
N PRO A 162 31.78 3.87 44.84
CA PRO A 162 30.77 3.79 43.77
C PRO A 162 30.55 2.37 43.24
N GLY A 163 31.52 1.45 43.43
CA GLY A 163 31.44 0.06 42.98
C GLY A 163 30.50 -0.82 43.80
N LEU A 164 30.00 -0.33 44.95
CA LEU A 164 28.98 -1.01 45.76
C LEU A 164 27.55 -0.81 45.21
N LYS A 165 27.38 -0.04 44.14
CA LYS A 165 26.10 0.16 43.47
C LYS A 165 25.53 -1.15 42.95
N ASP A 166 24.21 -1.31 43.05
CA ASP A 166 23.43 -2.48 42.64
C ASP A 166 23.81 -3.78 43.36
N LEU A 167 24.66 -3.69 44.39
CA LEU A 167 25.00 -4.82 45.22
C LEU A 167 23.79 -5.23 46.06
N ARG A 168 23.34 -6.46 45.83
CA ARG A 168 22.31 -7.10 46.65
C ARG A 168 22.88 -7.52 47.98
N ILE A 169 22.23 -7.10 49.05
CA ILE A 169 22.57 -7.44 50.43
C ILE A 169 21.45 -8.26 51.05
N ASP A 170 21.85 -9.33 51.75
CA ASP A 170 20.99 -10.13 52.60
C ASP A 170 20.79 -9.38 53.93
N LEU A 171 19.55 -8.97 54.21
CA LEU A 171 19.20 -8.17 55.39
C LEU A 171 19.40 -8.95 56.69
N ALA A 172 19.49 -10.28 56.66
CA ALA A 172 19.82 -11.08 57.84
C ALA A 172 21.17 -10.70 58.47
N ARG A 173 22.11 -10.19 57.66
CA ARG A 173 23.44 -9.73 58.09
C ARG A 173 23.48 -8.26 58.54
N TYR A 174 22.35 -7.57 58.51
CA TYR A 174 22.20 -6.16 58.87
C TYR A 174 21.03 -5.98 59.84
N PRO A 175 21.15 -6.47 61.09
CA PRO A 175 20.07 -6.40 62.08
C PRO A 175 19.63 -4.95 62.38
N GLU A 176 20.51 -3.97 62.22
CA GLU A 176 20.17 -2.55 62.31
C GLU A 176 19.17 -2.09 61.23
N ILE A 177 19.29 -2.59 60.00
CA ILE A 177 18.35 -2.26 58.90
C ILE A 177 17.01 -2.95 59.17
N ARG A 178 17.03 -4.22 59.58
CA ARG A 178 15.80 -4.97 59.90
C ARG A 178 15.00 -4.31 61.03
N GLU A 179 15.69 -3.82 62.06
CA GLU A 179 15.05 -3.15 63.17
C GLU A 179 14.41 -1.82 62.76
N VAL A 180 15.05 -1.05 61.87
CA VAL A 180 14.44 0.16 61.28
C VAL A 180 13.20 -0.19 60.45
N VAL A 181 13.25 -1.23 59.63
CA VAL A 181 12.10 -1.68 58.82
C VAL A 181 10.95 -2.15 59.72
N ARG A 182 11.26 -2.86 60.80
CA ARG A 182 10.27 -3.37 61.76
C ARG A 182 9.61 -2.28 62.59
N THR A 183 10.38 -1.29 63.04
CA THR A 183 9.92 -0.26 63.98
C THR A 183 9.47 1.03 63.31
N GLY A 184 9.94 1.30 62.08
CA GLY A 184 9.77 2.57 61.40
C GLY A 184 10.50 3.75 62.06
N LYS A 185 11.39 3.49 63.02
CA LYS A 185 12.11 4.52 63.79
C LYS A 185 13.62 4.45 63.53
N PRO A 186 14.35 5.57 63.67
CA PRO A 186 15.81 5.56 63.62
C PRO A 186 16.41 4.62 64.67
N VAL A 187 17.39 3.82 64.27
CA VAL A 187 18.17 2.95 65.16
C VAL A 187 19.58 3.52 65.24
N VAL A 188 20.00 3.89 66.44
CA VAL A 188 21.32 4.51 66.67
C VAL A 188 22.09 3.73 67.72
N MET A 189 23.29 3.33 67.35
CA MET A 189 24.23 2.60 68.20
C MET A 189 25.40 3.52 68.49
N GLN A 190 25.49 4.00 69.73
CA GLN A 190 26.61 4.86 70.17
C GLN A 190 27.90 4.05 70.39
N GLU A 191 27.78 2.77 70.73
CA GLU A 191 28.92 1.83 70.83
C GLU A 191 28.60 0.56 70.03
N ALA A 192 28.93 0.57 68.75
CA ALA A 192 28.55 -0.50 67.83
C ALA A 192 29.22 -1.85 68.17
N ALA A 193 30.46 -1.84 68.67
CA ALA A 193 31.22 -3.05 68.97
C ALA A 193 30.64 -3.91 70.10
N THR A 194 29.85 -3.31 71.01
CA THR A 194 29.26 -3.98 72.19
C THR A 194 27.73 -4.05 72.12
N HIS A 195 27.11 -3.40 71.13
CA HIS A 195 25.66 -3.25 71.07
C HIS A 195 24.91 -4.60 71.01
N PRO A 196 23.86 -4.81 71.81
CA PRO A 196 23.12 -6.09 71.88
C PRO A 196 22.38 -6.49 70.59
N LEU A 197 22.10 -5.53 69.70
CA LEU A 197 21.42 -5.78 68.43
C LEU A 197 22.33 -6.50 67.41
N LEU A 198 23.66 -6.40 67.56
CA LEU A 198 24.61 -7.05 66.67
C LEU A 198 25.02 -8.43 67.23
N GLY A 199 25.05 -9.44 66.36
CA GLY A 199 25.57 -10.77 66.70
C GLY A 199 27.09 -10.78 66.85
N ASP A 200 27.65 -11.93 67.26
CA ASP A 200 29.09 -12.05 67.53
C ASP A 200 29.97 -11.97 66.27
N LEU A 201 29.40 -12.25 65.09
CA LEU A 201 30.10 -12.12 63.81
C LEU A 201 30.13 -10.64 63.37
N GLU A 202 28.99 -9.96 63.48
CA GLU A 202 28.82 -8.55 63.11
C GLU A 202 29.65 -7.64 64.03
N ARG A 203 29.66 -7.90 65.34
CA ARG A 203 30.50 -7.16 66.31
C ARG A 203 31.98 -7.23 65.97
N ARG A 204 32.47 -8.41 65.59
CA ARG A 204 33.87 -8.59 65.13
C ARG A 204 34.15 -7.83 63.84
N ALA A 205 33.22 -7.82 62.89
CA ALA A 205 33.37 -7.09 61.63
C ALA A 205 33.37 -5.57 61.81
N VAL A 206 32.52 -5.05 62.69
CA VAL A 206 32.45 -3.63 63.07
C VAL A 206 33.74 -3.20 63.77
N ALA A 207 34.21 -3.98 64.75
CA ALA A 207 35.46 -3.72 65.47
C ALA A 207 36.69 -3.76 64.55
N ALA A 208 36.78 -4.74 63.65
CA ALA A 208 37.88 -4.87 62.70
C ALA A 208 37.98 -3.67 61.73
N ARG A 209 36.86 -3.01 61.44
CA ARG A 209 36.78 -1.82 60.58
C ARG A 209 36.89 -0.50 61.35
N GLY A 210 37.07 -0.54 62.67
CA GLY A 210 37.18 0.65 63.52
C GLY A 210 35.90 1.48 63.59
N ILE A 211 34.73 0.88 63.35
CA ILE A 211 33.45 1.59 63.41
C ILE A 211 33.02 1.71 64.87
N HIS A 212 32.84 2.95 65.34
CA HIS A 212 32.47 3.24 66.73
C HIS A 212 30.96 3.41 66.89
N ALA A 213 30.30 4.10 65.97
CA ALA A 213 28.86 4.36 66.01
C ALA A 213 28.18 4.09 64.67
N ILE A 214 26.93 3.63 64.71
CA ILE A 214 26.10 3.34 63.54
C ILE A 214 24.75 4.03 63.72
N ALA A 215 24.28 4.72 62.68
CA ALA A 215 22.92 5.25 62.62
C ALA A 215 22.22 4.73 61.37
N ALA A 216 21.07 4.08 61.55
CA ALA A 216 20.22 3.60 60.48
C ALA A 216 18.90 4.37 60.53
N LEU A 217 18.56 5.08 59.46
CA LEU A 217 17.41 5.98 59.40
C LEU A 217 16.42 5.53 58.32
N PRO A 218 15.11 5.52 58.60
CA PRO A 218 14.11 5.07 57.63
C PRO A 218 13.90 6.10 56.50
N LEU A 219 13.68 5.60 55.28
CA LEU A 219 13.14 6.35 54.15
C LEU A 219 11.68 5.92 53.93
N PRO A 220 10.70 6.60 54.57
CA PRO A 220 9.31 6.26 54.44
C PRO A 220 8.73 6.73 53.11
N ILE A 221 8.13 5.81 52.35
CA ILE A 221 7.38 6.09 51.13
C ILE A 221 5.96 5.53 51.33
N ARG A 222 4.94 6.40 51.31
CA ARG A 222 3.52 6.06 51.57
C ARG A 222 3.28 5.40 52.95
N GLY A 223 4.07 5.77 53.96
CA GLY A 223 3.94 5.24 55.33
C GLY A 223 4.65 3.91 55.57
N GLU A 224 5.29 3.34 54.55
CA GLU A 224 6.13 2.14 54.66
C GLU A 224 7.61 2.50 54.51
N VAL A 225 8.49 1.84 55.26
CA VAL A 225 9.93 1.97 55.08
C VAL A 225 10.33 1.25 53.79
N ARG A 226 10.68 2.00 52.75
CA ARG A 226 11.10 1.47 51.43
C ARG A 226 12.60 1.60 51.18
N GLY A 227 13.31 2.28 52.08
CA GLY A 227 14.76 2.32 52.10
C GLY A 227 15.30 2.67 53.48
N VAL A 228 16.60 2.54 53.65
CA VAL A 228 17.32 2.91 54.87
C VAL A 228 18.60 3.67 54.51
N LEU A 229 18.81 4.81 55.17
CA LEU A 229 20.07 5.55 55.16
C LEU A 229 20.93 5.03 56.31
N LEU A 230 22.04 4.39 55.97
CA LEU A 230 22.97 3.79 56.91
C LEU A 230 24.24 4.63 56.99
N LEU A 231 24.56 5.10 58.19
CA LEU A 231 25.71 5.93 58.48
C LEU A 231 26.64 5.20 59.45
N ARG A 232 27.94 5.23 59.17
CA ARG A 232 28.98 4.56 59.97
C ARG A 232 30.06 5.56 60.32
N ALA A 233 30.23 5.82 61.61
CA ALA A 233 31.29 6.67 62.14
C ALA A 233 32.51 5.82 62.54
N ALA A 234 33.72 6.27 62.18
CA ALA A 234 34.99 5.65 62.55
C ALA A 234 36.01 6.73 62.95
N GLY A 235 37.11 6.34 63.61
CA GLY A 235 38.21 7.26 63.91
C GLY A 235 37.90 8.24 65.06
N ARG A 236 37.97 9.55 64.80
CA ARG A 236 37.79 10.60 65.83
C ARG A 236 36.34 10.72 66.31
N ARG A 237 35.37 10.34 65.48
CA ARG A 237 33.94 10.45 65.77
C ARG A 237 33.44 9.19 66.48
N ARG A 238 32.90 9.37 67.69
CA ARG A 238 32.51 8.25 68.60
C ARG A 238 31.02 8.12 68.86
N ALA A 239 30.21 9.14 68.56
CA ALA A 239 28.78 9.15 68.87
C ALA A 239 28.03 10.11 67.93
N PHE A 240 26.70 9.94 67.86
CA PHE A 240 25.77 10.89 67.25
C PHE A 240 24.97 11.59 68.34
N SER A 241 24.91 12.92 68.32
CA SER A 241 24.07 13.69 69.25
C SER A 241 22.58 13.57 68.87
N ALA A 242 21.67 13.79 69.84
CA ALA A 242 20.23 13.75 69.60
C ALA A 242 19.79 14.66 68.43
N ARG A 243 20.36 15.86 68.40
CA ARG A 243 20.11 16.85 67.36
C ARG A 243 20.55 16.38 65.97
N GLU A 244 21.71 15.74 65.85
CA GLU A 244 22.19 15.22 64.57
C GLU A 244 21.29 14.09 64.06
N ILE A 245 20.72 13.29 64.97
CA ILE A 245 19.75 12.26 64.62
C ILE A 245 18.48 12.90 64.04
N ASP A 246 17.99 13.99 64.64
CA ASP A 246 16.82 14.73 64.13
C ASP A 246 17.09 15.35 62.76
N PHE A 247 18.27 15.96 62.58
CA PHE A 247 18.73 16.47 61.29
C PHE A 247 18.79 15.37 60.23
N LEU A 248 19.46 14.26 60.52
CA LEU A 248 19.60 13.12 59.62
C LEU A 248 18.25 12.50 59.27
N THR A 249 17.32 12.46 60.22
CA THR A 249 15.95 11.96 59.99
C THR A 249 15.23 12.86 58.99
N THR A 250 15.41 14.17 59.11
CA THR A 250 14.87 15.15 58.17
C THR A 250 15.45 14.96 56.77
N VAL A 251 16.77 14.76 56.64
CA VAL A 251 17.42 14.47 55.36
C VAL A 251 16.91 13.16 54.75
N ALA A 252 16.75 12.11 55.56
CA ALA A 252 16.22 10.81 55.10
C ALA A 252 14.78 10.95 54.57
N HIS A 253 13.92 11.71 55.25
CA HIS A 253 12.56 12.00 54.79
C HIS A 253 12.55 12.79 53.47
N ALA A 254 13.38 13.83 53.36
CA ALA A 254 13.49 14.61 52.13
C ALA A 254 13.97 13.74 50.95
N THR A 255 14.96 12.87 51.19
CA THR A 255 15.45 11.90 50.21
C THR A 255 14.34 10.94 49.75
N ALA A 256 13.51 10.45 50.69
CA ALA A 256 12.39 9.55 50.37
C ALA A 256 11.32 10.22 49.49
N VAL A 257 11.04 11.51 49.72
CA VAL A 257 10.10 12.30 48.92
C VAL A 257 10.64 12.52 47.49
N ALA A 258 11.93 12.83 47.36
CA ALA A 258 12.58 13.00 46.07
C ALA A 258 12.53 11.71 45.22
N LEU A 259 12.89 10.58 45.82
CA LEU A 259 12.84 9.25 45.19
C LEU A 259 11.46 8.89 44.64
N ARG A 260 10.40 9.17 45.42
CA ARG A 260 9.02 8.94 44.98
C ARG A 260 8.69 9.77 43.74
N SER A 261 9.05 11.05 43.76
CA SER A 261 8.68 12.00 42.71
C SER A 261 9.34 11.62 41.38
N ALA A 262 10.62 11.24 41.41
CA ALA A 262 11.33 10.75 40.23
C ALA A 262 10.72 9.45 39.66
N SER A 263 10.37 8.49 40.52
CA SER A 263 9.75 7.23 40.08
C SER A 263 8.38 7.43 39.40
N VAL A 264 7.56 8.34 39.92
CA VAL A 264 6.26 8.68 39.33
C VAL A 264 6.43 9.31 37.94
N LEU A 265 7.32 10.31 37.80
CA LEU A 265 7.58 10.96 36.52
C LEU A 265 8.02 9.97 35.45
N GLN A 266 8.92 9.04 35.80
CA GLN A 266 9.39 8.01 34.89
C GLN A 266 8.25 7.06 34.46
N SER A 267 7.37 6.65 35.38
CA SER A 267 6.23 5.77 35.06
C SER A 267 5.20 6.42 34.12
N VAL A 268 4.97 7.72 34.27
CA VAL A 268 4.03 8.45 33.40
C VAL A 268 4.61 8.57 31.99
N GLN A 269 5.91 8.80 31.88
CA GLN A 269 6.59 8.92 30.59
C GLN A 269 6.61 7.59 29.82
N THR A 270 6.87 6.46 30.48
CA THR A 270 6.82 5.14 29.83
C THR A 270 5.42 4.76 29.40
N ALA A 271 4.40 5.03 30.24
CA ALA A 271 3.00 4.78 29.88
C ALA A 271 2.56 5.63 28.68
N ARG A 272 3.02 6.88 28.60
CA ARG A 272 2.76 7.77 27.46
C ARG A 272 3.38 7.24 26.18
N LEU A 273 4.66 6.85 26.20
CA LEU A 273 5.35 6.30 25.04
C LEU A 273 4.67 5.02 24.53
N ALA A 274 4.27 4.11 25.42
CA ALA A 274 3.55 2.89 25.04
C ALA A 274 2.16 3.18 24.43
N ALA A 275 1.47 4.21 24.93
CA ALA A 275 0.20 4.65 24.34
C ALA A 275 0.38 5.28 22.95
N GLU A 276 1.44 6.08 22.77
CA GLU A 276 1.80 6.69 21.48
C GLU A 276 2.21 5.63 20.45
N GLU A 277 2.99 4.61 20.84
CA GLU A 277 3.35 3.47 19.98
C GLU A 277 2.11 2.67 19.56
N LYS A 278 1.20 2.39 20.50
CA LYS A 278 -0.05 1.69 20.20
C LYS A 278 -0.95 2.51 19.27
N ALA A 279 -1.00 3.84 19.41
CA ALA A 279 -1.73 4.70 18.47
C ALA A 279 -1.07 4.74 17.08
N ALA A 280 0.26 4.71 17.03
CA ALA A 280 1.02 4.70 15.78
C ALA A 280 0.84 3.40 14.98
N SER A 281 0.65 2.24 15.64
CA SER A 281 0.50 0.95 14.96
C SER A 281 -0.82 0.79 14.18
N PHE A 282 -1.88 1.50 14.56
CA PHE A 282 -3.18 1.45 13.84
C PHE A 282 -3.25 2.39 12.62
N LYS A 283 -2.42 3.44 12.60
CA LYS A 283 -2.47 4.49 11.57
C LYS A 283 -2.22 3.97 10.13
N PRO A 284 -1.27 3.05 9.87
CA PRO A 284 -1.05 2.49 8.54
C PRO A 284 -2.25 1.74 7.97
N TYR A 285 -2.96 0.97 8.80
CA TYR A 285 -4.13 0.19 8.35
C TYR A 285 -5.31 1.09 7.97
N GLN A 286 -5.54 2.17 8.75
CA GLN A 286 -6.55 3.17 8.40
C GLN A 286 -6.21 3.89 7.09
N LEU A 287 -4.93 4.25 6.90
CA LEU A 287 -4.47 4.87 5.66
C LEU A 287 -4.61 3.93 4.46
N PHE A 288 -4.26 2.65 4.61
CA PHE A 288 -4.45 1.63 3.57
C PHE A 288 -5.92 1.49 3.18
N PHE A 289 -6.81 1.31 4.16
CA PHE A 289 -8.25 1.22 3.91
C PHE A 289 -8.76 2.48 3.17
N ALA A 290 -8.30 3.67 3.56
CA ALA A 290 -8.74 4.93 2.98
C ALA A 290 -8.24 5.21 1.55
N HIS A 291 -7.08 4.69 1.15
CA HIS A 291 -6.42 5.03 -0.13
C HIS A 291 -6.35 3.89 -1.14
N VAL A 292 -6.78 2.67 -0.78
CA VAL A 292 -6.93 1.60 -1.76
C VAL A 292 -7.93 2.02 -2.84
N SER A 293 -7.54 1.86 -4.10
CA SER A 293 -8.38 2.23 -5.26
C SER A 293 -9.60 1.33 -5.44
N GLU A 294 -9.60 0.15 -4.85
CA GLU A 294 -10.78 -0.73 -4.81
C GLU A 294 -11.79 -0.22 -3.77
N GLY A 295 -13.07 -0.42 -4.06
CA GLY A 295 -14.09 -0.28 -3.04
C GLY A 295 -13.96 -1.40 -2.03
N VAL A 296 -13.85 -1.07 -0.75
CA VAL A 296 -13.80 -2.04 0.34
C VAL A 296 -14.93 -1.73 1.31
N ALA A 297 -15.81 -2.71 1.50
CA ALA A 297 -16.88 -2.68 2.48
C ALA A 297 -16.66 -3.78 3.53
N ILE A 298 -16.90 -3.44 4.79
CA ILE A 298 -17.00 -4.41 5.88
C ILE A 298 -18.49 -4.56 6.16
N LEU A 299 -18.96 -5.79 6.20
CA LEU A 299 -20.36 -6.16 6.37
C LEU A 299 -20.55 -6.95 7.67
N ASP A 300 -21.73 -6.85 8.28
CA ASP A 300 -22.16 -7.72 9.37
C ASP A 300 -22.66 -9.09 8.85
N ASP A 301 -23.15 -9.94 9.76
CA ASP A 301 -23.70 -11.27 9.50
C ASP A 301 -24.94 -11.27 8.59
N LYS A 302 -25.62 -10.14 8.46
CA LYS A 302 -26.82 -9.92 7.65
C LYS A 302 -26.56 -9.07 6.41
N ALA A 303 -25.29 -8.93 6.01
CA ALA A 303 -24.88 -8.12 4.86
C ALA A 303 -25.21 -6.60 5.00
N GLY A 304 -25.36 -6.12 6.23
CA GLY A 304 -25.42 -4.71 6.58
C GLY A 304 -24.03 -4.08 6.55
N VAL A 305 -23.90 -2.89 5.95
CA VAL A 305 -22.59 -2.23 5.84
C VAL A 305 -22.17 -1.65 7.18
N LEU A 306 -21.07 -2.14 7.75
CA LEU A 306 -20.42 -1.60 8.94
C LEU A 306 -19.49 -0.44 8.61
N SER A 307 -18.73 -0.59 7.52
CA SER A 307 -17.76 0.41 7.04
C SER A 307 -17.64 0.36 5.53
N LEU A 308 -17.40 1.50 4.90
CA LEU A 308 -17.16 1.65 3.48
C LEU A 308 -16.01 2.64 3.28
N ASN A 309 -15.00 2.26 2.50
CA ASN A 309 -13.88 3.16 2.22
C ASN A 309 -14.26 4.28 1.22
N PRO A 310 -13.46 5.36 1.12
CA PRO A 310 -13.75 6.48 0.23
C PRO A 310 -13.91 6.08 -1.25
N SER A 311 -13.07 5.17 -1.74
CA SER A 311 -13.16 4.67 -3.11
C SER A 311 -14.48 3.95 -3.37
N GLY A 312 -14.93 3.11 -2.44
CA GLY A 312 -16.22 2.43 -2.52
C GLY A 312 -17.41 3.39 -2.45
N ALA A 313 -17.31 4.42 -1.60
CA ALA A 313 -18.32 5.48 -1.51
C ALA A 313 -18.45 6.27 -2.82
N GLN A 314 -17.32 6.58 -3.48
CA GLN A 314 -17.31 7.25 -4.78
C GLN A 314 -17.83 6.36 -5.91
N MET A 315 -17.45 5.08 -5.94
CA MET A 315 -17.93 4.13 -6.96
C MET A 315 -19.43 3.89 -6.86
N LEU A 316 -19.97 3.75 -5.64
CA LEU A 316 -21.39 3.47 -5.40
C LEU A 316 -22.24 4.74 -5.30
N ASP A 317 -21.67 5.93 -5.52
CA ASP A 317 -22.33 7.23 -5.35
C ASP A 317 -23.08 7.37 -4.01
N THR A 318 -22.53 6.76 -2.95
CA THR A 318 -23.16 6.70 -1.62
C THR A 318 -22.11 7.02 -0.56
N PRO A 319 -22.25 8.12 0.20
CA PRO A 319 -21.26 8.49 1.20
C PRO A 319 -21.25 7.46 2.36
N ALA A 320 -20.09 7.21 2.93
CA ALA A 320 -19.88 6.12 3.90
C ALA A 320 -20.78 6.21 5.16
N ASN A 321 -21.14 7.43 5.58
CA ASN A 321 -22.07 7.67 6.68
C ASN A 321 -23.51 7.22 6.37
N GLU A 322 -23.95 7.37 5.12
CA GLU A 322 -25.27 6.93 4.67
C GLU A 322 -25.32 5.46 4.28
N ALA A 323 -24.18 4.90 3.87
CA ALA A 323 -24.05 3.47 3.62
C ALA A 323 -24.14 2.66 4.92
N ARG A 324 -23.62 3.21 6.03
CA ARG A 324 -23.55 2.51 7.31
C ARG A 324 -24.94 2.10 7.82
N GLY A 325 -25.10 0.82 8.13
CA GLY A 325 -26.33 0.21 8.61
C GLY A 325 -27.36 -0.12 7.52
N LYS A 326 -27.15 0.31 6.27
CA LYS A 326 -27.96 -0.14 5.14
C LYS A 326 -27.48 -1.51 4.67
N HIS A 327 -28.41 -2.32 4.20
CA HIS A 327 -28.08 -3.60 3.60
C HIS A 327 -27.44 -3.39 2.23
N LEU A 328 -26.39 -4.17 1.91
CA LEU A 328 -25.63 -4.05 0.66
C LEU A 328 -26.51 -3.96 -0.60
N HIS A 329 -27.57 -4.77 -0.70
CA HIS A 329 -28.51 -4.78 -1.84
C HIS A 329 -29.17 -3.42 -2.11
N GLN A 330 -29.40 -2.60 -1.07
CA GLN A 330 -30.05 -1.28 -1.22
C GLN A 330 -29.10 -0.27 -1.85
N ILE A 331 -27.80 -0.48 -1.68
CA ILE A 331 -26.75 0.40 -2.17
C ILE A 331 -26.34 -0.01 -3.58
N THR A 332 -26.24 -1.32 -3.86
CA THR A 332 -25.79 -1.83 -5.15
C THR A 332 -26.93 -2.08 -6.14
N GLN A 333 -28.16 -2.34 -5.70
CA GLN A 333 -29.31 -2.66 -6.57
C GLN A 333 -28.91 -3.56 -7.76
N PRO A 334 -28.39 -4.77 -7.48
CA PRO A 334 -27.85 -5.65 -8.51
C PRO A 334 -28.94 -6.04 -9.52
N LEU A 335 -28.58 -6.15 -10.80
CA LEU A 335 -29.51 -6.67 -11.82
C LEU A 335 -29.75 -8.18 -11.63
N ASP A 336 -28.74 -8.92 -11.16
CA ASP A 336 -28.85 -10.32 -10.77
C ASP A 336 -28.64 -10.46 -9.25
N GLU A 337 -29.75 -10.54 -8.52
CA GLU A 337 -29.74 -10.66 -7.06
C GLU A 337 -29.11 -11.97 -6.56
N ASN A 338 -29.20 -13.05 -7.36
CA ASN A 338 -28.73 -14.37 -6.92
C ASN A 338 -27.21 -14.41 -6.80
N VAL A 339 -26.51 -13.78 -7.75
CA VAL A 339 -25.04 -13.78 -7.79
C VAL A 339 -24.46 -13.02 -6.60
N LEU A 340 -25.00 -11.85 -6.28
CA LEU A 340 -24.55 -11.06 -5.14
C LEU A 340 -24.83 -11.77 -3.81
N MET A 341 -26.02 -12.35 -3.66
CA MET A 341 -26.39 -13.07 -2.45
C MET A 341 -25.56 -14.34 -2.26
N GLU A 342 -25.25 -15.07 -3.33
CA GLU A 342 -24.39 -16.24 -3.25
C GLU A 342 -22.97 -15.87 -2.79
N LEU A 343 -22.42 -14.76 -3.29
CA LEU A 343 -21.10 -14.24 -2.92
C LEU A 343 -21.02 -13.91 -1.41
N VAL A 344 -22.02 -13.20 -0.88
CA VAL A 344 -22.05 -12.84 0.53
C VAL A 344 -22.30 -14.08 1.40
N THR A 345 -23.22 -14.96 0.99
CA THR A 345 -23.55 -16.18 1.73
C THR A 345 -22.40 -17.19 1.75
N SER A 346 -21.58 -17.27 0.71
CA SER A 346 -20.36 -18.09 0.75
C SER A 346 -19.36 -17.55 1.77
N ALA A 347 -19.17 -16.22 1.81
CA ALA A 347 -18.25 -15.61 2.77
C ALA A 347 -18.72 -15.78 4.22
N SER A 348 -20.02 -15.63 4.51
CA SER A 348 -20.59 -15.92 5.85
C SER A 348 -20.41 -17.39 6.27
N ARG A 349 -20.31 -18.33 5.33
CA ARG A 349 -20.01 -19.75 5.59
C ARG A 349 -18.52 -20.04 5.74
N GLY A 350 -17.66 -19.02 5.62
CA GLY A 350 -16.21 -19.15 5.75
C GLY A 350 -15.48 -19.41 4.42
N GLU A 351 -16.17 -19.37 3.28
CA GLU A 351 -15.61 -19.60 1.95
C GLU A 351 -15.30 -18.28 1.25
N ALA A 352 -14.04 -18.07 0.87
CA ALA A 352 -13.67 -16.90 0.07
C ALA A 352 -14.01 -17.14 -1.40
N ARG A 353 -14.66 -16.17 -2.04
CA ARG A 353 -14.90 -16.15 -3.50
C ARG A 353 -14.39 -14.85 -4.08
N SER A 354 -13.79 -14.92 -5.27
CA SER A 354 -13.16 -13.78 -5.92
C SER A 354 -13.45 -13.71 -7.42
N GLY A 355 -13.41 -12.50 -7.97
CA GLY A 355 -13.52 -12.24 -9.40
C GLY A 355 -14.93 -12.48 -9.99
N VAL A 356 -15.97 -12.30 -9.18
CA VAL A 356 -17.36 -12.44 -9.64
C VAL A 356 -17.84 -11.09 -10.17
N ASP A 357 -18.13 -11.01 -11.47
CA ASP A 357 -18.63 -9.80 -12.08
C ASP A 357 -20.14 -9.68 -11.84
N VAL A 358 -20.55 -8.57 -11.22
CA VAL A 358 -21.95 -8.26 -10.87
C VAL A 358 -22.33 -6.93 -11.49
N GLU A 359 -23.42 -6.92 -12.23
CA GLU A 359 -24.01 -5.66 -12.72
C GLU A 359 -24.85 -5.02 -11.63
N VAL A 360 -24.53 -3.77 -11.31
CA VAL A 360 -25.12 -3.00 -10.22
C VAL A 360 -25.62 -1.65 -10.73
N ARG A 361 -26.60 -1.08 -10.03
CA ARG A 361 -27.11 0.27 -10.28
C ARG A 361 -26.91 1.12 -9.04
N THR A 362 -26.14 2.20 -9.16
CA THR A 362 -25.98 3.14 -8.04
C THR A 362 -27.31 3.86 -7.77
N PRO A 363 -27.52 4.42 -6.56
CA PRO A 363 -28.71 5.21 -6.26
C PRO A 363 -28.87 6.44 -7.16
N ALA A 364 -27.77 6.95 -7.72
CA ALA A 364 -27.77 8.01 -8.74
C ALA A 364 -28.18 7.54 -10.14
N GLY A 365 -28.44 6.24 -10.32
CA GLY A 365 -28.91 5.63 -11.57
C GLY A 365 -27.80 5.15 -12.51
N ARG A 366 -26.52 5.20 -12.11
CA ARG A 366 -25.40 4.74 -12.93
C ARG A 366 -25.32 3.22 -12.93
N CYS A 367 -25.28 2.60 -14.10
CA CYS A 367 -25.04 1.16 -14.23
C CYS A 367 -23.53 0.87 -14.28
N LEU A 368 -23.07 -0.02 -13.42
CA LEU A 368 -21.67 -0.43 -13.32
C LEU A 368 -21.57 -1.96 -13.38
N THR A 369 -20.48 -2.46 -13.93
CA THR A 369 -20.06 -3.85 -13.78
C THR A 369 -18.95 -3.89 -12.74
N LEU A 370 -19.24 -4.43 -11.55
CA LEU A 370 -18.29 -4.55 -10.46
C LEU A 370 -17.74 -5.97 -10.41
N SER A 371 -16.42 -6.12 -10.45
CA SER A 371 -15.76 -7.38 -10.12
C SER A 371 -15.60 -7.45 -8.61
N MET A 372 -16.32 -8.37 -7.97
CA MET A 372 -16.48 -8.45 -6.52
C MET A 372 -15.78 -9.68 -5.94
N SER A 373 -15.20 -9.53 -4.74
CA SER A 373 -14.59 -10.59 -3.97
C SER A 373 -15.01 -10.48 -2.52
N ALA A 374 -15.50 -11.57 -1.93
CA ALA A 374 -15.93 -11.61 -0.53
C ALA A 374 -15.13 -12.66 0.24
N ALA A 375 -14.69 -12.29 1.44
CA ALA A 375 -13.98 -13.17 2.35
C ALA A 375 -14.46 -12.99 3.80
N PRO A 376 -14.46 -14.05 4.62
CA PRO A 376 -14.78 -13.94 6.05
C PRO A 376 -13.68 -13.19 6.81
N LEU A 377 -14.09 -12.26 7.68
CA LEU A 377 -13.24 -11.68 8.71
C LEU A 377 -13.41 -12.51 9.98
N ARG A 378 -12.40 -13.33 10.32
CA ARG A 378 -12.43 -14.20 11.50
C ARG A 378 -12.11 -13.40 12.76
N ASP A 379 -13.13 -12.73 13.30
CA ASP A 379 -13.13 -12.17 14.66
C ASP A 379 -14.51 -12.40 15.30
N GLU A 380 -14.64 -12.15 16.61
CA GLU A 380 -15.80 -12.52 17.45
C GLU A 380 -17.20 -12.15 16.89
N ASP A 381 -17.29 -11.17 15.98
CA ASP A 381 -18.55 -10.64 15.41
C ASP A 381 -18.95 -11.15 14.01
N ALA A 382 -18.30 -12.19 13.46
CA ALA A 382 -18.67 -12.80 12.17
C ALA A 382 -18.87 -11.78 11.01
N ALA A 383 -17.93 -10.84 10.85
CA ALA A 383 -17.97 -9.84 9.79
C ALA A 383 -17.45 -10.40 8.44
N THR A 384 -17.93 -9.84 7.33
CA THR A 384 -17.46 -10.16 5.97
C THR A 384 -16.74 -8.97 5.37
N ILE A 385 -15.56 -9.18 4.78
CA ILE A 385 -14.91 -8.16 3.95
C ILE A 385 -15.29 -8.38 2.49
N LEU A 386 -15.75 -7.32 1.85
CA LEU A 386 -16.12 -7.29 0.45
C LEU A 386 -15.24 -6.26 -0.26
N SER A 387 -14.43 -6.70 -1.22
CA SER A 387 -13.75 -5.80 -2.15
C SER A 387 -14.43 -5.81 -3.51
N PHE A 388 -14.44 -4.67 -4.17
CA PHE A 388 -15.03 -4.54 -5.50
C PHE A 388 -14.29 -3.50 -6.35
N ARG A 389 -14.21 -3.78 -7.65
CA ARG A 389 -13.56 -2.91 -8.63
C ARG A 389 -14.50 -2.67 -9.81
N ASP A 390 -14.60 -1.42 -10.25
CA ASP A 390 -15.29 -1.07 -11.50
C ASP A 390 -14.51 -1.60 -12.71
N VAL A 391 -15.11 -2.55 -13.42
CA VAL A 391 -14.59 -3.13 -14.67
C VAL A 391 -15.47 -2.79 -15.87
N THR A 392 -16.42 -1.86 -15.72
CA THR A 392 -17.41 -1.50 -16.76
C THR A 392 -16.74 -1.14 -18.08
N HIS A 393 -15.76 -0.24 -18.05
CA HIS A 393 -15.07 0.22 -19.26
C HIS A 393 -14.20 -0.90 -19.87
N ALA A 394 -13.55 -1.70 -19.02
CA ALA A 394 -12.71 -2.80 -19.48
C ALA A 394 -13.54 -3.87 -20.20
N ARG A 395 -14.69 -4.28 -19.62
CA ARG A 395 -15.61 -5.25 -20.23
C ARG A 395 -16.26 -4.72 -21.50
N LYS A 396 -16.70 -3.45 -21.51
CA LYS A 396 -17.23 -2.82 -22.74
C LYS A 396 -16.22 -2.81 -23.87
N LEU A 397 -14.97 -2.43 -23.60
CA LEU A 397 -13.92 -2.45 -24.63
C LEU A 397 -13.60 -3.87 -25.10
N GLU A 398 -13.55 -4.85 -24.20
CA GLU A 398 -13.32 -6.25 -24.54
C GLU A 398 -14.45 -6.79 -25.44
N ASP A 399 -15.70 -6.51 -25.10
CA ASP A 399 -16.87 -6.89 -25.88
C ASP A 399 -16.92 -6.15 -27.22
N GLU A 400 -16.64 -4.85 -27.27
CA GLU A 400 -16.55 -4.07 -28.51
C GLU A 400 -15.45 -4.61 -29.43
N LEU A 401 -14.28 -4.93 -28.89
CA LEU A 401 -13.17 -5.51 -29.64
C LEU A 401 -13.54 -6.90 -30.19
N ARG A 402 -14.14 -7.75 -29.37
CA ARG A 402 -14.62 -9.08 -29.78
C ARG A 402 -15.68 -8.96 -30.88
N ASN A 403 -16.69 -8.12 -30.67
CA ASN A 403 -17.75 -7.91 -31.64
C ASN A 403 -17.22 -7.34 -32.96
N THR A 404 -16.27 -6.41 -32.90
CA THR A 404 -15.62 -5.83 -34.09
C THR A 404 -14.81 -6.89 -34.83
N LYS A 405 -14.05 -7.72 -34.10
CA LYS A 405 -13.30 -8.84 -34.69
C LYS A 405 -14.24 -9.83 -35.38
N ASP A 406 -15.26 -10.31 -34.69
CA ASP A 406 -16.24 -11.27 -35.22
C ASP A 406 -16.99 -10.69 -36.43
N PHE A 407 -17.32 -9.40 -36.39
CA PHE A 407 -17.95 -8.71 -37.52
C PHE A 407 -17.03 -8.64 -38.75
N LEU A 408 -15.75 -8.29 -38.57
CA LEU A 408 -14.77 -8.24 -39.67
C LEU A 408 -14.49 -9.64 -40.26
N GLU A 409 -14.37 -10.66 -39.41
CA GLU A 409 -14.19 -12.05 -39.86
C GLU A 409 -15.39 -12.51 -40.70
N ARG A 410 -16.63 -12.27 -40.21
CA ARG A 410 -17.85 -12.61 -40.97
C ARG A 410 -17.95 -11.83 -42.27
N LEU A 411 -17.56 -10.56 -42.30
CA LEU A 411 -17.57 -9.74 -43.53
C LEU A 411 -16.64 -10.35 -44.57
N ILE A 412 -15.40 -10.67 -44.18
CA ILE A 412 -14.39 -11.27 -45.07
C ILE A 412 -14.85 -12.64 -45.57
N ASP A 413 -15.42 -13.48 -44.71
CA ASP A 413 -15.92 -14.81 -45.07
C ASP A 413 -17.20 -14.79 -45.92
N SER A 414 -18.00 -13.73 -45.82
CA SER A 414 -19.19 -13.57 -46.66
C SER A 414 -18.88 -13.14 -48.10
N SER A 415 -17.64 -12.73 -48.40
CA SER A 415 -17.21 -12.35 -49.74
C SER A 415 -17.19 -13.56 -50.68
N VAL A 416 -17.83 -13.42 -51.84
CA VAL A 416 -17.77 -14.41 -52.94
C VAL A 416 -16.38 -14.43 -53.57
N ASP A 417 -15.76 -13.26 -53.71
CA ASP A 417 -14.38 -13.15 -54.18
C ASP A 417 -13.44 -13.77 -53.15
N ALA A 418 -12.41 -14.44 -53.66
CA ALA A 418 -11.34 -14.97 -52.84
C ALA A 418 -10.48 -13.83 -52.31
N ILE A 419 -10.31 -13.77 -50.99
CA ILE A 419 -9.43 -12.84 -50.31
C ILE A 419 -8.33 -13.67 -49.69
N ILE A 420 -7.10 -13.41 -50.12
CA ILE A 420 -5.90 -14.13 -49.66
C ILE A 420 -4.89 -13.11 -49.21
N ALA A 421 -4.43 -13.22 -47.97
CA ALA A 421 -3.33 -12.43 -47.47
C ALA A 421 -2.13 -13.32 -47.16
N ALA A 422 -0.93 -12.83 -47.45
CA ALA A 422 0.31 -13.54 -47.21
C ALA A 422 1.37 -12.62 -46.58
N ASP A 423 2.16 -13.16 -45.65
CA ASP A 423 3.28 -12.44 -45.06
C ASP A 423 4.44 -12.22 -46.06
N LEU A 424 5.49 -11.52 -45.63
CA LEU A 424 6.65 -11.24 -46.49
C LEU A 424 7.43 -12.49 -46.95
N LYS A 425 7.23 -13.64 -46.29
CA LYS A 425 7.80 -14.93 -46.68
C LYS A 425 6.86 -15.72 -47.58
N GLY A 426 5.69 -15.19 -47.89
CA GLY A 426 4.67 -15.82 -48.71
C GLY A 426 3.79 -16.80 -47.96
N ARG A 427 3.86 -16.88 -46.63
CA ARG A 427 2.95 -17.76 -45.86
C ARG A 427 1.58 -17.13 -45.78
N ILE A 428 0.56 -17.94 -46.01
CA ILE A 428 -0.82 -17.48 -45.99
C ILE A 428 -1.23 -17.15 -44.55
N ILE A 429 -1.70 -15.93 -44.32
CA ILE A 429 -2.19 -15.45 -43.00
C ILE A 429 -3.72 -15.33 -42.98
N LEU A 430 -4.34 -15.15 -44.15
CA LEU A 430 -5.79 -15.08 -44.29
C LEU A 430 -6.20 -15.80 -45.59
N PHE A 431 -7.24 -16.63 -45.48
CA PHE A 431 -7.80 -17.40 -46.57
C PHE A 431 -9.30 -17.53 -46.33
N ASN A 432 -10.10 -16.64 -46.93
CA ASN A 432 -11.54 -16.58 -46.65
C ASN A 432 -12.31 -17.74 -47.32
N LYS A 433 -13.61 -17.86 -47.03
CA LYS A 433 -14.48 -18.87 -47.68
C LYS A 433 -14.53 -18.79 -49.21
N GLY A 434 -14.45 -17.60 -49.80
CA GLY A 434 -14.31 -17.44 -51.26
C GLY A 434 -13.05 -18.10 -51.81
N ALA A 435 -11.92 -17.97 -51.10
CA ALA A 435 -10.65 -18.60 -51.46
C ALA A 435 -10.69 -20.12 -51.31
N GLU A 436 -11.33 -20.63 -50.26
CA GLU A 436 -11.55 -22.07 -50.09
C GLU A 436 -12.32 -22.67 -51.28
N ALA A 437 -13.42 -22.03 -51.68
CA ALA A 437 -14.25 -22.47 -52.78
C ALA A 437 -13.53 -22.40 -54.14
N MET A 438 -12.72 -21.35 -54.36
CA MET A 438 -12.03 -21.12 -55.63
C MET A 438 -10.80 -22.01 -55.81
N CYS A 439 -10.00 -22.21 -54.77
CA CYS A 439 -8.71 -22.91 -54.85
C CYS A 439 -8.78 -24.37 -54.38
N GLY A 440 -9.83 -24.78 -53.66
CA GLY A 440 -10.05 -26.17 -53.23
C GLY A 440 -9.25 -26.60 -51.99
N TYR A 441 -8.70 -25.64 -51.24
CA TYR A 441 -8.00 -25.86 -49.97
C TYR A 441 -8.83 -25.30 -48.83
N SER A 442 -8.82 -25.96 -47.66
CA SER A 442 -9.36 -25.31 -46.46
C SER A 442 -8.41 -24.22 -45.95
N ALA A 443 -8.94 -23.24 -45.22
CA ALA A 443 -8.15 -22.16 -44.63
C ALA A 443 -7.05 -22.71 -43.69
N ALA A 444 -7.37 -23.75 -42.91
CA ALA A 444 -6.41 -24.41 -42.04
C ALA A 444 -5.27 -25.08 -42.83
N GLU A 445 -5.58 -25.82 -43.90
CA GLU A 445 -4.55 -26.41 -44.77
C GLU A 445 -3.69 -25.33 -45.44
N ALA A 446 -4.33 -24.24 -45.90
CA ALA A 446 -3.65 -23.16 -46.58
C ALA A 446 -2.68 -22.40 -45.67
N GLN A 447 -3.07 -22.11 -44.43
CA GLN A 447 -2.24 -21.41 -43.45
C GLN A 447 -1.09 -22.28 -42.91
N GLU A 448 -1.27 -23.59 -42.80
CA GLU A 448 -0.25 -24.48 -42.25
C GLU A 448 0.76 -24.98 -43.30
N LYS A 449 0.31 -25.26 -44.54
CA LYS A 449 1.07 -26.07 -45.50
C LYS A 449 1.40 -25.38 -46.80
N LEU A 450 0.70 -24.30 -47.16
CA LEU A 450 0.87 -23.65 -48.45
C LEU A 450 1.65 -22.34 -48.34
N THR A 451 2.48 -22.10 -49.34
CA THR A 451 3.01 -20.77 -49.67
C THR A 451 2.19 -20.19 -50.80
N VAL A 452 1.98 -18.87 -50.80
CA VAL A 452 1.24 -18.15 -51.86
C VAL A 452 1.76 -18.46 -53.27
N LEU A 453 3.05 -18.79 -53.41
CA LEU A 453 3.68 -19.20 -54.67
C LEU A 453 3.03 -20.45 -55.30
N GLU A 454 2.50 -21.35 -54.48
CA GLU A 454 1.89 -22.62 -54.91
C GLU A 454 0.49 -22.43 -55.49
N LEU A 455 -0.15 -21.29 -55.22
CA LEU A 455 -1.45 -20.93 -55.79
C LEU A 455 -1.33 -20.39 -57.22
N TYR A 456 -0.12 -20.13 -57.71
CA TYR A 456 0.12 -19.61 -59.05
C TYR A 456 0.93 -20.58 -59.90
N PRO A 457 0.82 -20.50 -61.23
CA PRO A 457 1.76 -21.15 -62.12
C PRO A 457 3.21 -20.69 -61.85
N PRO A 458 4.22 -21.53 -62.14
CA PRO A 458 5.62 -21.21 -61.89
C PRO A 458 6.03 -19.84 -62.47
N GLY A 459 6.60 -18.97 -61.63
CA GLY A 459 7.10 -17.64 -62.03
C GLY A 459 6.06 -16.51 -62.01
N VAL A 460 4.77 -16.81 -61.93
CA VAL A 460 3.71 -15.79 -61.97
C VAL A 460 3.65 -15.00 -60.67
N ALA A 461 3.70 -15.68 -59.51
CA ALA A 461 3.64 -14.99 -58.22
C ALA A 461 4.79 -13.99 -58.02
N GLN A 462 6.01 -14.31 -58.49
CA GLN A 462 7.14 -13.38 -58.45
C GLN A 462 6.94 -12.18 -59.36
N ARG A 463 6.37 -12.40 -60.56
CA ARG A 463 6.01 -11.32 -61.49
C ARG A 463 4.96 -10.39 -60.87
N VAL A 464 3.91 -10.94 -60.29
CA VAL A 464 2.85 -10.19 -59.60
C VAL A 464 3.44 -9.37 -58.44
N MET A 465 4.31 -9.96 -57.62
CA MET A 465 4.98 -9.23 -56.54
C MET A 465 5.92 -8.12 -57.03
N ALA A 466 6.61 -8.34 -58.16
CA ALA A 466 7.45 -7.30 -58.78
C ALA A 466 6.59 -6.14 -59.30
N GLN A 467 5.45 -6.44 -59.95
CA GLN A 467 4.49 -5.45 -60.42
C GLN A 467 3.86 -4.67 -59.27
N LEU A 468 3.51 -5.35 -58.17
CA LEU A 468 2.93 -4.74 -56.97
C LEU A 468 3.89 -3.74 -56.29
N ARG A 469 5.21 -4.00 -56.35
CA ARG A 469 6.25 -3.08 -55.85
C ARG A 469 6.64 -1.99 -56.86
N GLY A 470 6.29 -2.19 -58.13
CA GLY A 470 6.52 -1.24 -59.21
C GLY A 470 5.50 -0.08 -59.21
N PRO A 471 5.79 1.02 -59.91
CA PRO A 471 4.83 2.12 -60.07
C PRO A 471 3.83 1.90 -61.22
N GLU A 472 4.07 0.90 -62.07
CA GLU A 472 3.48 0.78 -63.42
C GLU A 472 1.98 0.46 -63.42
N LEU A 473 1.48 -0.26 -62.40
CA LEU A 473 0.12 -0.82 -62.39
C LEU A 473 -0.67 -0.35 -61.15
N GLY A 474 -0.72 0.96 -60.90
CA GLY A 474 -1.53 1.54 -59.80
C GLY A 474 -0.72 2.23 -58.70
N GLY A 475 0.59 2.34 -58.85
CA GLY A 475 1.50 2.96 -57.89
C GLY A 475 2.15 1.97 -56.93
N ARG A 476 3.24 2.39 -56.26
CA ARG A 476 4.00 1.51 -55.35
C ARG A 476 3.10 0.94 -54.24
N GLY A 477 3.09 -0.38 -54.12
CA GLY A 477 2.32 -1.11 -53.11
C GLY A 477 0.87 -1.40 -53.51
N ARG A 478 0.46 -1.11 -54.75
CA ARG A 478 -0.87 -1.40 -55.28
C ARG A 478 -0.81 -1.95 -56.70
N LEU A 479 -1.67 -2.92 -56.96
CA LEU A 479 -1.85 -3.56 -58.25
C LEU A 479 -3.32 -3.39 -58.66
N SER A 480 -3.52 -2.59 -59.71
CA SER A 480 -4.81 -2.40 -60.37
C SER A 480 -5.27 -3.69 -61.02
N LEU A 481 -6.54 -3.76 -61.43
CA LEU A 481 -7.15 -4.96 -61.98
C LEU A 481 -6.33 -5.55 -63.13
N ILE A 482 -5.82 -6.77 -62.94
CA ILE A 482 -5.17 -7.57 -63.98
C ILE A 482 -5.85 -8.93 -64.11
N ARG A 483 -5.68 -9.59 -65.25
CA ARG A 483 -6.17 -10.96 -65.47
C ARG A 483 -5.01 -11.94 -65.32
N GLU A 484 -5.21 -12.96 -64.50
CA GLU A 484 -4.21 -14.00 -64.20
C GLU A 484 -4.85 -15.38 -64.10
N GLU A 485 -4.02 -16.40 -63.92
CA GLU A 485 -4.45 -17.78 -63.66
C GLU A 485 -3.96 -18.22 -62.28
N LEU A 486 -4.86 -18.79 -61.47
CA LEU A 486 -4.51 -19.53 -60.26
C LEU A 486 -4.53 -21.04 -60.53
N VAL A 487 -3.86 -21.79 -59.67
CA VAL A 487 -3.84 -23.25 -59.69
C VAL A 487 -4.74 -23.78 -58.58
N HIS A 488 -5.80 -24.49 -58.96
CA HIS A 488 -6.66 -25.21 -58.03
C HIS A 488 -5.97 -26.48 -57.51
N ARG A 489 -6.37 -27.00 -56.35
CA ARG A 489 -5.85 -28.25 -55.75
C ARG A 489 -5.84 -29.45 -56.70
N SER A 490 -6.77 -29.50 -57.66
CA SER A 490 -6.84 -30.56 -58.69
C SER A 490 -5.82 -30.39 -59.83
N GLY A 491 -5.11 -29.27 -59.89
CA GLY A 491 -4.24 -28.87 -61.00
C GLY A 491 -4.96 -28.10 -62.12
N GLU A 492 -6.27 -27.87 -62.00
CA GLU A 492 -7.03 -27.02 -62.93
C GLU A 492 -6.56 -25.57 -62.85
N ARG A 493 -6.49 -24.88 -64.00
CA ARG A 493 -6.23 -23.44 -64.04
C ARG A 493 -7.52 -22.66 -63.89
N VAL A 494 -7.59 -21.84 -62.86
CA VAL A 494 -8.75 -20.98 -62.60
C VAL A 494 -8.44 -19.58 -63.14
N PRO A 495 -9.09 -19.12 -64.22
CA PRO A 495 -8.92 -17.76 -64.71
C PRO A 495 -9.54 -16.78 -63.72
N VAL A 496 -8.76 -15.81 -63.27
CA VAL A 496 -9.19 -14.81 -62.28
C VAL A 496 -8.91 -13.40 -62.74
N ASN A 497 -9.77 -12.48 -62.31
CA ASN A 497 -9.41 -11.07 -62.21
C ASN A 497 -8.83 -10.82 -60.82
N MET A 498 -7.66 -10.22 -60.76
CA MET A 498 -6.91 -10.00 -59.52
C MET A 498 -6.67 -8.51 -59.30
N THR A 499 -6.87 -8.07 -58.07
CA THR A 499 -6.27 -6.85 -57.52
C THR A 499 -5.41 -7.21 -56.33
N ALA A 500 -4.39 -6.41 -56.03
CA ALA A 500 -3.58 -6.63 -54.83
C ALA A 500 -3.04 -5.34 -54.22
N SER A 501 -2.73 -5.39 -52.94
CA SER A 501 -2.11 -4.29 -52.22
C SER A 501 -1.15 -4.80 -51.14
N ILE A 502 -0.17 -3.98 -50.78
CA ILE A 502 0.72 -4.20 -49.64
C ILE A 502 0.20 -3.35 -48.48
N VAL A 503 0.03 -3.98 -47.32
CA VAL A 503 -0.32 -3.30 -46.08
C VAL A 503 0.97 -2.91 -45.35
N TYR A 504 1.03 -1.66 -44.91
CA TYR A 504 2.19 -1.10 -44.22
C TYR A 504 1.86 -0.85 -42.74
N GLU A 505 2.75 -1.26 -41.86
CA GLU A 505 2.70 -0.93 -40.42
C GLU A 505 3.96 -0.16 -40.04
N GLY A 506 3.80 1.05 -39.48
CA GLY A 506 4.92 1.91 -39.12
C GLY A 506 5.86 2.26 -40.30
N GLY A 507 5.35 2.27 -41.53
CA GLY A 507 6.12 2.54 -42.75
C GLY A 507 6.90 1.35 -43.30
N ARG A 508 6.75 0.13 -42.74
CA ARG A 508 7.35 -1.12 -43.25
C ARG A 508 6.28 -2.01 -43.85
N GLU A 509 6.62 -2.77 -44.91
CA GLU A 509 5.72 -3.80 -45.46
C GLU A 509 5.40 -4.82 -44.36
N SER A 510 4.12 -5.07 -44.08
CA SER A 510 3.69 -6.06 -43.10
C SER A 510 3.23 -7.34 -43.79
N PHE A 511 2.29 -7.23 -44.74
CA PHE A 511 1.79 -8.34 -45.55
C PHE A 511 1.19 -7.84 -46.87
N SER A 512 0.94 -8.73 -47.83
CA SER A 512 0.19 -8.43 -49.05
C SER A 512 -1.20 -9.06 -48.99
N VAL A 513 -2.18 -8.40 -49.61
CA VAL A 513 -3.55 -8.91 -49.77
C VAL A 513 -3.90 -8.91 -51.26
N GLY A 514 -4.33 -10.06 -51.76
CA GLY A 514 -4.92 -10.21 -53.08
C GLY A 514 -6.42 -10.50 -52.99
N ILE A 515 -7.19 -9.85 -53.86
CA ILE A 515 -8.61 -10.15 -54.08
C ILE A 515 -8.75 -10.70 -55.48
N PHE A 516 -9.39 -11.86 -55.60
CA PHE A 516 -9.55 -12.60 -56.84
C PHE A 516 -11.02 -12.86 -57.11
N THR A 517 -11.45 -12.56 -58.33
CA THR A 517 -12.79 -12.88 -58.83
C THR A 517 -12.68 -14.04 -59.83
N ASP A 518 -13.38 -15.14 -59.56
CA ASP A 518 -13.44 -16.31 -60.46
C ASP A 518 -14.20 -15.95 -61.74
N LEU A 519 -13.61 -16.26 -62.90
CA LEU A 519 -14.21 -15.98 -64.21
C LEU A 519 -14.83 -17.22 -64.87
N ARG A 520 -14.77 -18.41 -64.27
CA ARG A 520 -15.26 -19.67 -64.88
C ARG A 520 -16.74 -19.59 -65.24
N ASP A 521 -17.60 -19.21 -64.30
CA ASP A 521 -19.05 -19.12 -64.53
C ASP A 521 -19.40 -18.08 -65.59
N ARG A 522 -18.74 -16.91 -65.53
CA ARG A 522 -18.91 -15.85 -66.51
C ARG A 522 -18.50 -16.32 -67.90
N MET A 523 -17.33 -16.94 -68.04
CA MET A 523 -16.85 -17.46 -69.32
C MET A 523 -17.72 -18.59 -69.86
N GLN A 524 -18.28 -19.43 -68.99
CA GLN A 524 -19.24 -20.47 -69.41
C GLN A 524 -20.55 -19.84 -69.91
N LEU A 525 -21.06 -18.82 -69.23
CA LEU A 525 -22.27 -18.13 -69.64
C LEU A 525 -22.08 -17.37 -70.96
N GLU A 526 -20.95 -16.67 -71.12
CA GLU A 526 -20.58 -15.99 -72.37
C GLU A 526 -20.50 -16.98 -73.54
N ARG A 527 -19.91 -18.17 -73.33
CA ARG A 527 -19.88 -19.23 -74.36
C ARG A 527 -21.28 -19.75 -74.69
N LYS A 528 -22.12 -20.02 -73.68
CA LYS A 528 -23.50 -20.48 -73.91
C LYS A 528 -24.35 -19.45 -74.65
N LEU A 529 -24.21 -18.17 -74.30
CA LEU A 529 -24.91 -17.08 -74.99
C LEU A 529 -24.48 -17.00 -76.46
N SER A 530 -23.17 -17.03 -76.73
CA SER A 530 -22.66 -17.02 -78.10
C SER A 530 -23.18 -18.20 -78.92
N ASP A 531 -23.25 -19.40 -78.33
CA ASP A 531 -23.82 -20.58 -79.00
C ASP A 531 -25.32 -20.44 -79.29
N VAL A 532 -26.09 -19.83 -78.38
CA VAL A 532 -27.53 -19.59 -78.57
C VAL A 532 -27.77 -18.51 -79.63
N GLU A 533 -27.01 -17.42 -79.62
CA GLU A 533 -27.09 -16.36 -80.63
C GLU A 533 -26.84 -16.92 -82.04
N ASN A 534 -25.78 -17.72 -82.22
CA ASN A 534 -25.47 -18.37 -83.50
C ASN A 534 -26.63 -19.26 -83.98
N ARG A 535 -27.24 -20.04 -83.06
CA ARG A 535 -28.40 -20.90 -83.39
C ARG A 535 -29.64 -20.10 -83.76
N LEU A 536 -29.89 -18.98 -83.09
CA LEU A 536 -31.03 -18.11 -83.37
C LEU A 536 -30.88 -17.47 -84.75
N GLU A 537 -29.70 -16.96 -85.10
CA GLU A 537 -29.43 -16.40 -86.43
C GLU A 537 -29.67 -17.42 -87.55
N GLU A 538 -29.25 -18.68 -87.36
CA GLU A 538 -29.50 -19.75 -88.32
C GLU A 538 -31.00 -20.10 -88.45
N SER A 539 -31.73 -20.07 -87.33
CA SER A 539 -33.17 -20.30 -87.30
C SER A 539 -33.96 -19.19 -88.01
N GLU A 540 -33.63 -17.92 -87.75
CA GLU A 540 -34.27 -16.76 -88.39
C GLU A 540 -34.07 -16.78 -89.92
N LYS A 541 -32.84 -17.03 -90.39
CA LYS A 541 -32.54 -17.18 -91.82
C LYS A 541 -33.39 -18.28 -92.46
N SER A 542 -33.52 -19.42 -91.78
CA SER A 542 -34.30 -20.56 -92.26
C SER A 542 -35.81 -20.26 -92.30
N ALA A 543 -36.35 -19.58 -91.30
CA ALA A 543 -37.76 -19.21 -91.24
C ALA A 543 -38.17 -18.26 -92.38
N VAL A 544 -37.33 -17.29 -92.73
CA VAL A 544 -37.57 -16.38 -93.86
C VAL A 544 -37.60 -17.14 -95.19
N ILE A 545 -36.70 -18.10 -95.39
CA ILE A 545 -36.68 -18.96 -96.59
C ILE A 545 -37.97 -19.79 -96.68
N VAL A 546 -38.42 -20.38 -95.56
CA VAL A 546 -39.65 -21.17 -95.51
C VAL A 546 -40.89 -20.32 -95.80
N ALA A 547 -40.99 -19.11 -95.23
CA ALA A 547 -42.11 -18.20 -95.48
C ALA A 547 -42.18 -17.76 -96.96
N LEU A 548 -41.04 -17.38 -97.55
CA LEU A 548 -40.95 -16.99 -98.96
C LEU A 548 -41.28 -18.16 -99.90
N ALA A 549 -40.84 -19.37 -99.57
CA ALA A 549 -41.17 -20.57 -100.36
C ALA A 549 -42.68 -20.89 -100.29
N GLY A 550 -43.33 -20.67 -99.15
CA GLY A 550 -44.76 -20.87 -98.99
C GLY A 550 -45.60 -19.87 -99.80
N THR A 551 -45.27 -18.58 -99.75
CA THR A 551 -45.95 -17.54 -100.55
C THR A 551 -45.72 -17.77 -102.04
N ALA A 552 -44.47 -18.04 -102.46
CA ALA A 552 -44.15 -18.33 -103.86
C ALA A 552 -44.89 -19.59 -104.36
N ALA A 553 -45.02 -20.62 -103.54
CA ALA A 553 -45.76 -21.82 -103.91
C ALA A 553 -47.26 -21.54 -104.10
N HIS A 554 -47.86 -20.68 -103.27
CA HIS A 554 -49.26 -20.30 -103.43
C HIS A 554 -49.47 -19.50 -104.72
N GLU A 555 -48.63 -18.50 -104.97
CA GLU A 555 -48.73 -17.65 -106.16
C GLU A 555 -48.42 -18.39 -107.46
N LEU A 556 -47.55 -19.42 -107.45
CA LEU A 556 -47.27 -20.25 -108.63
C LEU A 556 -48.40 -21.26 -108.92
N ASN A 557 -49.09 -21.76 -107.90
CA ASN A 557 -50.18 -22.72 -108.09
C ASN A 557 -51.39 -22.11 -108.80
N GLN A 558 -51.68 -20.82 -108.58
CA GLN A 558 -52.82 -20.12 -109.20
C GLN A 558 -52.74 -20.12 -110.74
N PRO A 559 -51.66 -19.62 -111.38
CA PRO A 559 -51.52 -19.65 -112.83
C PRO A 559 -51.39 -21.07 -113.36
N LEU A 560 -50.71 -21.98 -112.65
CA LEU A 560 -50.60 -23.38 -113.07
C LEU A 560 -51.96 -24.07 -113.14
N THR A 561 -52.84 -23.84 -112.16
CA THR A 561 -54.23 -24.35 -112.18
C THR A 561 -54.99 -23.81 -113.38
N SER A 562 -54.80 -22.52 -113.72
CA SER A 562 -55.41 -21.92 -114.91
C SER A 562 -54.88 -22.54 -116.20
N VAL A 563 -53.56 -22.72 -116.33
CA VAL A 563 -52.92 -23.33 -117.50
C VAL A 563 -53.39 -24.76 -117.69
N MET A 564 -53.40 -25.56 -116.62
CA MET A 564 -53.91 -26.94 -116.63
C MET A 564 -55.39 -26.97 -117.05
N GLY A 565 -56.24 -26.13 -116.47
CA GLY A 565 -57.67 -26.10 -116.79
C GLY A 565 -57.97 -25.71 -118.25
N TYR A 566 -57.28 -24.70 -118.79
CA TYR A 566 -57.41 -24.36 -120.21
C TYR A 566 -56.86 -25.45 -121.13
N ALA A 567 -55.72 -26.05 -120.78
CA ALA A 567 -55.15 -27.16 -121.55
C ALA A 567 -56.09 -28.38 -121.55
N GLU A 568 -56.71 -28.71 -120.42
CA GLU A 568 -57.67 -29.81 -120.30
C GLU A 568 -58.95 -29.56 -121.11
N LEU A 569 -59.50 -28.34 -121.06
CA LEU A 569 -60.66 -27.95 -121.87
C LEU A 569 -60.37 -28.03 -123.37
N LEU A 570 -59.19 -27.57 -123.80
CA LEU A 570 -58.74 -27.69 -125.19
C LEU A 570 -58.58 -29.15 -125.59
N LYS A 571 -57.92 -29.96 -124.76
CA LYS A 571 -57.73 -31.39 -124.97
C LYS A 571 -59.06 -32.15 -125.11
N ARG A 572 -60.10 -31.76 -124.37
CA ARG A 572 -61.44 -32.36 -124.45
C ARG A 572 -62.23 -31.98 -125.71
N LYS A 573 -61.94 -30.82 -126.31
CA LYS A 573 -62.57 -30.35 -127.56
C LYS A 573 -61.87 -30.87 -128.82
N LEU A 574 -60.57 -31.13 -128.74
CA LEU A 574 -59.77 -31.66 -129.83
C LEU A 574 -59.95 -33.18 -129.94
N LYS A 575 -59.98 -33.70 -131.17
CA LYS A 575 -59.88 -35.15 -131.41
C LYS A 575 -58.41 -35.57 -131.34
N GLU A 576 -58.11 -36.81 -130.95
CA GLU A 576 -56.73 -37.29 -130.81
C GLU A 576 -55.90 -37.18 -132.11
N ASP A 577 -56.57 -37.18 -133.26
CA ASP A 577 -55.95 -37.05 -134.59
C ASP A 577 -55.69 -35.58 -135.01
N ASP A 578 -56.11 -34.60 -134.21
CA ASP A 578 -55.88 -33.18 -134.48
C ASP A 578 -54.41 -32.82 -134.22
N PHE A 579 -53.78 -32.08 -135.15
CA PHE A 579 -52.38 -31.65 -135.04
C PHE A 579 -52.10 -30.90 -133.72
N ALA A 580 -53.10 -30.17 -133.20
CA ALA A 580 -52.98 -29.41 -131.96
C ALA A 580 -53.11 -30.27 -130.68
N TRP A 581 -53.59 -31.52 -130.75
CA TRP A 581 -53.83 -32.34 -129.56
C TRP A 581 -52.54 -32.66 -128.80
N ARG A 582 -51.49 -33.08 -129.53
CA ARG A 582 -50.20 -33.50 -128.94
C ARG A 582 -49.45 -32.35 -128.25
N PRO A 583 -49.35 -31.14 -128.83
CA PRO A 583 -48.82 -29.97 -128.12
C PRO A 583 -49.61 -29.62 -126.84
N VAL A 584 -50.95 -29.69 -126.88
CA VAL A 584 -51.79 -29.39 -125.70
C VAL A 584 -51.60 -30.44 -124.59
N ASP A 585 -51.46 -31.73 -124.94
CA ASP A 585 -51.15 -32.78 -123.96
C ASP A 585 -49.80 -32.56 -123.26
N ILE A 586 -48.79 -32.08 -124.00
CA ILE A 586 -47.48 -31.73 -123.41
C ILE A 586 -47.62 -30.55 -122.45
N ILE A 587 -48.35 -29.49 -122.82
CA ILE A 587 -48.60 -28.34 -121.94
C ILE A 587 -49.29 -28.78 -120.66
N TYR A 588 -50.32 -29.64 -120.76
CA TYR A 588 -51.02 -30.16 -119.60
C TYR A 588 -50.08 -30.95 -118.67
N ARG A 589 -49.31 -31.90 -119.21
CA ARG A 589 -48.38 -32.74 -118.41
C ARG A 589 -47.26 -31.92 -117.76
N GLU A 590 -46.71 -30.94 -118.46
CA GLU A 590 -45.66 -30.08 -117.88
C GLU A 590 -46.23 -29.13 -116.81
N ALA A 591 -47.44 -28.58 -117.01
CA ALA A 591 -48.11 -27.79 -115.99
C ALA A 591 -48.48 -28.64 -114.75
N GLU A 592 -48.92 -29.88 -114.95
CA GLU A 592 -49.17 -30.86 -113.89
C GLU A 592 -47.89 -31.19 -113.12
N ARG A 593 -46.78 -31.45 -113.82
CA ARG A 593 -45.47 -31.70 -113.22
C ARG A 593 -44.95 -30.49 -112.44
N MET A 594 -45.12 -29.28 -112.97
CA MET A 594 -44.79 -28.04 -112.27
C MET A 594 -45.64 -27.88 -111.01
N ALA A 595 -46.94 -28.16 -111.08
CA ALA A 595 -47.84 -28.12 -109.94
C ALA A 595 -47.44 -29.15 -108.87
N GLU A 596 -46.99 -30.35 -109.25
CA GLU A 596 -46.46 -31.34 -108.31
C GLU A 596 -45.18 -30.87 -107.61
N ILE A 597 -44.24 -30.26 -108.33
CA ILE A 597 -43.00 -29.71 -107.75
C ILE A 597 -43.33 -28.57 -106.79
N VAL A 598 -44.18 -27.63 -107.22
CA VAL A 598 -44.64 -26.51 -106.39
C VAL A 598 -45.40 -27.03 -105.16
N ARG A 599 -46.20 -28.09 -105.29
CA ARG A 599 -46.91 -28.73 -104.17
C ARG A 599 -45.96 -29.47 -103.24
N LYS A 600 -44.86 -30.04 -103.73
CA LYS A 600 -43.78 -30.61 -102.87
C LYS A 600 -43.07 -29.51 -102.08
N ILE A 601 -42.74 -28.38 -102.71
CA ILE A 601 -42.19 -27.19 -102.02
C ILE A 601 -43.19 -26.62 -101.00
N GLY A 602 -44.47 -26.56 -101.36
CA GLY A 602 -45.57 -26.15 -100.48
C GLY A 602 -45.84 -27.10 -99.30
N LYS A 603 -45.54 -28.40 -99.45
CA LYS A 603 -45.63 -29.38 -98.36
C LYS A 603 -44.47 -29.26 -97.38
N ILE A 604 -43.26 -28.98 -97.87
CA ILE A 604 -42.08 -28.71 -97.03
C ILE A 604 -42.26 -27.44 -96.19
N THR A 605 -43.13 -26.52 -96.62
CA THR A 605 -43.39 -25.24 -95.94
C THR A 605 -44.59 -25.26 -94.97
N ARG A 606 -45.37 -26.35 -94.91
CA ARG A 606 -46.40 -26.53 -93.88
C ARG A 606 -45.78 -27.06 -92.59
N TYR A 607 -45.16 -26.16 -91.83
CA TYR A 607 -44.97 -26.36 -90.40
C TYR A 607 -46.14 -25.72 -89.65
N GLU A 608 -46.90 -26.51 -88.89
CA GLU A 608 -47.90 -25.97 -87.96
C GLU A 608 -47.19 -25.44 -86.71
N VAL A 609 -47.25 -24.13 -86.51
CA VAL A 609 -46.80 -23.49 -85.26
C VAL A 609 -47.96 -23.56 -84.26
N LYS A 610 -47.78 -24.30 -83.16
CA LYS A 610 -48.70 -24.20 -82.02
C LYS A 610 -48.29 -23.03 -81.13
N SER A 611 -49.21 -22.09 -80.95
CA SER A 611 -49.07 -21.00 -79.97
C SER A 611 -49.11 -21.55 -78.54
N TYR A 612 -48.08 -21.28 -77.74
CA TYR A 612 -48.13 -21.40 -76.29
C TYR A 612 -47.97 -20.00 -75.67
N VAL A 613 -48.58 -19.80 -74.49
CA VAL A 613 -48.85 -18.49 -73.90
C VAL A 613 -47.59 -17.62 -73.74
N GLY A 614 -47.56 -16.47 -74.44
CA GLY A 614 -46.45 -15.52 -74.46
C GLY A 614 -45.86 -15.32 -75.86
N ALA A 615 -45.05 -14.26 -76.06
CA ALA A 615 -44.55 -13.81 -77.37
C ALA A 615 -43.43 -14.68 -77.99
N GLN A 616 -43.28 -15.95 -77.62
CA GLN A 616 -42.25 -16.85 -78.16
C GLN A 616 -42.87 -17.98 -79.00
N GLN A 617 -42.30 -18.21 -80.19
CA GLN A 617 -42.61 -19.34 -81.07
C GLN A 617 -41.44 -20.33 -81.01
N ILE A 618 -41.69 -21.62 -80.77
CA ILE A 618 -40.66 -22.67 -80.82
C ILE A 618 -40.98 -23.62 -81.98
N LEU A 619 -39.98 -23.88 -82.83
CA LEU A 619 -40.06 -24.82 -83.96
C LEU A 619 -39.87 -26.25 -83.43
N ASP A 620 -40.87 -27.11 -83.58
CA ASP A 620 -40.81 -28.53 -83.19
C ASP A 620 -40.32 -29.37 -84.38
N LEU A 621 -39.08 -29.86 -84.31
CA LEU A 621 -38.39 -30.60 -85.38
C LEU A 621 -38.58 -32.14 -85.28
N ASP A 622 -39.15 -32.66 -84.19
CA ASP A 622 -39.15 -34.11 -83.90
C ASP A 622 -40.34 -34.89 -84.51
N LYS A 623 -41.21 -34.23 -85.29
CA LYS A 623 -42.30 -34.89 -86.03
C LYS A 623 -42.09 -35.01 -87.54
N ALA A 624 -40.87 -34.75 -88.02
CA ALA A 624 -40.54 -34.86 -89.43
C ALA A 624 -40.14 -36.28 -89.91
N SER A 625 -40.21 -37.32 -89.06
CA SER A 625 -39.71 -38.66 -89.41
C SER A 625 -40.61 -39.83 -89.00
N SER A 626 -41.93 -39.66 -88.88
CA SER A 626 -42.83 -40.80 -88.66
C SER A 626 -44.05 -40.83 -89.57
N HIS A 627 -44.09 -41.94 -90.32
CA HIS A 627 -45.20 -42.56 -91.06
C HIS A 627 -45.46 -42.05 -92.49
N GLU A 628 -45.52 -42.91 -93.51
CA GLU A 628 -45.57 -44.38 -93.57
C GLU A 628 -45.33 -44.84 -95.03
N GLU A 629 -45.43 -46.14 -95.27
CA GLU A 629 -45.60 -46.79 -96.60
C GLU A 629 -46.30 -45.95 -97.68
#